data_AF-A0A951WAD0-F1
#
_entry.id   AF-A0A951WAD0-F1
#
_cell.length_a   1.000
_cell.length_b   1.000
_cell.length_c   1.000
_cell.angle_alpha   90.00
_cell.angle_beta   90.00
_cell.angle_gamma   90.00
#
_symmetry.space_group_name_H-M   'P 1'
#
loop_
_entity.id
_entity.type
_entity.pdbx_description
1 polymer ?
#
loop_
_entity_poly.entity_id
_entity_poly.type
_entity_poly.pdbx_seq_one_letter_code
_entity_poly.pdbx_strand_id
1 'polypeptide(L)'
;MKQIRRMIPLLFLISGFGFSQNLNSNTGHGGDYLVFDASKSFQGNELIDHLQFLISNSESTVLPANVESMLDAVQEDPQIHSKLTWMRASVLKVLYNERISPEDKKFICNHYLNHSNNDKYGPILPILQNYVTNGTL
;
A
#
# COMPACT_ATOMS: atom_id res chain seq x y z
N MET A 1 -0.90 -41.16 -28.74
CA MET A 1 -1.40 -41.54 -27.40
C MET A 1 -0.51 -40.89 -26.35
N LYS A 2 -1.12 -40.40 -25.27
CA LYS A 2 -0.62 -39.43 -24.29
C LYS A 2 0.64 -39.88 -23.53
N GLN A 3 1.65 -39.01 -23.42
CA GLN A 3 2.52 -38.96 -22.24
C GLN A 3 2.25 -37.65 -21.50
N ILE A 4 1.61 -37.76 -20.34
CA ILE A 4 1.38 -36.65 -19.41
C ILE A 4 2.55 -36.67 -18.44
N ARG A 5 3.51 -35.78 -18.66
CA ARG A 5 4.57 -35.48 -17.70
C ARG A 5 4.03 -34.43 -16.74
N ARG A 6 3.40 -34.85 -15.63
CA ARG A 6 3.02 -33.96 -14.53
C ARG A 6 4.28 -33.62 -13.74
N MET A 7 4.91 -32.49 -14.07
CA MET A 7 5.78 -31.78 -13.13
C MET A 7 4.91 -30.75 -12.41
N ILE A 8 4.65 -30.98 -11.12
CA ILE A 8 4.11 -29.96 -10.21
C ILE A 8 5.33 -29.41 -9.47
N PRO A 9 5.79 -28.17 -9.73
CA PRO A 9 6.77 -27.55 -8.87
C PRO A 9 6.05 -26.85 -7.70
N LEU A 10 6.45 -27.27 -6.51
CA LEU A 10 6.55 -26.52 -5.25
C LEU A 10 5.63 -25.31 -5.08
N LEU A 11 4.63 -25.48 -4.21
CA LEU A 11 4.07 -24.40 -3.41
C LEU A 11 5.17 -23.83 -2.52
N PHE A 12 5.68 -22.63 -2.85
CA PHE A 12 6.39 -21.80 -1.91
C PHE A 12 5.39 -21.37 -0.83
N LEU A 13 5.42 -22.07 0.31
CA LEU A 13 4.94 -21.58 1.58
C LEU A 13 5.78 -20.35 1.94
N ILE A 14 5.34 -19.18 1.49
CA ILE A 14 5.85 -17.91 1.99
C ILE A 14 5.34 -17.82 3.43
N SER A 15 6.20 -18.19 4.37
CA SER A 15 6.05 -17.86 5.78
C SER A 15 5.93 -16.35 5.89
N GLY A 16 4.71 -15.86 6.12
CA GLY A 16 4.47 -14.47 6.51
C GLY A 16 5.11 -14.23 7.88
N PHE A 17 6.38 -13.86 7.91
CA PHE A 17 6.96 -13.20 9.06
C PHE A 17 6.42 -11.77 9.07
N GLY A 18 5.24 -11.60 9.69
CA GLY A 18 4.76 -10.29 10.08
C GLY A 18 5.71 -9.70 11.13
N PHE A 19 6.67 -8.90 10.68
CA PHE A 19 7.47 -8.07 11.59
C PHE A 19 6.57 -6.95 12.12
N SER A 20 5.93 -7.21 13.26
CA SER A 20 5.27 -6.19 14.07
C SER A 20 6.36 -5.30 14.66
N GLN A 21 6.66 -4.17 14.01
CA GLN A 21 7.53 -3.16 14.60
C GLN A 21 6.77 -2.49 15.77
N ASN A 22 7.42 -2.49 16.94
CA ASN A 22 6.82 -2.12 18.22
C ASN A 22 6.37 -0.64 18.25
N LEU A 23 5.22 -0.38 18.87
CA LEU A 23 4.68 0.97 19.08
C LEU A 23 5.65 1.77 19.96
N ASN A 24 6.25 2.82 19.41
CA ASN A 24 7.12 3.71 20.17
C ASN A 24 6.28 4.86 20.75
N SER A 25 5.79 4.68 21.98
CA SER A 25 5.09 5.71 22.74
C SER A 25 6.11 6.68 23.36
N ASN A 26 6.49 7.75 22.66
CA ASN A 26 6.96 8.99 23.28
C ASN A 26 7.27 10.07 22.24
N THR A 27 6.30 10.94 21.97
CA THR A 27 6.43 12.41 21.99
C THR A 27 5.05 13.05 21.83
N GLY A 28 4.81 14.13 22.58
CA GLY A 28 3.47 14.71 22.79
C GLY A 28 2.81 15.37 21.58
N HIS A 29 1.47 15.38 21.66
CA HIS A 29 0.45 15.94 20.77
C HIS A 29 0.14 15.14 19.50
N GLY A 30 -0.86 14.25 19.62
CA GLY A 30 -1.41 13.44 18.53
C GLY A 30 -1.22 11.95 18.84
N GLY A 31 -2.27 11.14 18.73
CA GLY A 31 -2.27 9.73 19.17
C GLY A 31 -1.13 8.90 18.56
N ASP A 32 -0.74 7.84 19.26
CA ASP A 32 0.40 6.95 18.93
C ASP A 32 0.40 6.50 17.45
N TYR A 33 1.07 7.28 16.59
CA TYR A 33 1.30 6.91 15.21
C TYR A 33 2.23 5.70 15.15
N LEU A 34 2.03 4.89 14.12
CA LEU A 34 2.93 3.80 13.78
C LEU A 34 4.21 4.39 13.19
N VAL A 35 5.36 3.97 13.73
CA VAL A 35 6.67 4.49 13.33
C VAL A 35 7.44 3.39 12.62
N PHE A 36 7.94 3.70 11.42
CA PHE A 36 8.88 2.83 10.71
C PHE A 36 10.28 2.95 11.32
N ASP A 37 10.84 1.84 11.76
CA ASP A 37 12.20 1.71 12.28
C ASP A 37 13.15 1.22 11.19
N ALA A 38 13.78 2.16 10.49
CA ALA A 38 14.72 1.89 9.41
C ALA A 38 15.95 1.09 9.86
N SER A 39 16.30 1.08 11.15
CA SER A 39 17.45 0.30 11.66
C SER A 39 17.24 -1.22 11.55
N LYS A 40 15.99 -1.65 11.38
CA LYS A 40 15.61 -3.05 11.14
C LYS A 40 15.59 -3.44 9.66
N SER A 41 15.77 -2.48 8.76
CA SER A 41 15.87 -2.74 7.32
C SER A 41 17.24 -3.29 6.97
N PHE A 42 17.28 -4.18 5.99
CA PHE A 42 18.55 -4.46 5.30
C PHE A 42 19.01 -3.22 4.53
N GLN A 43 20.32 -2.99 4.47
CA GLN A 43 20.90 -1.85 3.76
C GLN A 43 20.49 -1.88 2.28
N GLY A 44 19.90 -0.79 1.80
CA GLY A 44 19.40 -0.65 0.43
C GLY A 44 17.95 -1.10 0.21
N ASN A 45 17.30 -1.69 1.23
CA ASN A 45 15.90 -2.10 1.17
C ASN A 45 14.93 -1.12 1.85
N GLU A 46 15.43 -0.01 2.39
CA GLU A 46 14.68 0.88 3.28
C GLU A 46 13.38 1.37 2.61
N LEU A 47 13.44 1.68 1.31
CA LEU A 47 12.28 2.08 0.52
C LEU A 47 11.21 0.99 0.46
N ILE A 48 11.61 -0.24 0.16
CA ILE A 48 10.68 -1.37 0.00
C ILE A 48 10.08 -1.74 1.35
N ASP A 49 10.91 -1.77 2.39
CA ASP A 49 10.48 -2.10 3.74
C ASP A 49 9.55 -1.02 4.32
N HIS A 50 9.81 0.26 4.02
CA HIS A 50 8.92 1.36 4.40
C HIS A 50 7.57 1.27 3.69
N LEU A 51 7.55 1.02 2.38
CA LEU A 51 6.30 0.80 1.64
C LEU A 51 5.53 -0.40 2.19
N GLN A 52 6.21 -1.53 2.43
CA GLN A 52 5.58 -2.73 2.98
C GLN A 52 5.03 -2.49 4.39
N PHE A 53 5.76 -1.76 5.24
CA PHE A 53 5.31 -1.36 6.56
C PHE A 53 3.99 -0.59 6.49
N LEU A 54 3.90 0.42 5.62
CA LEU A 54 2.70 1.25 5.47
C LEU A 54 1.50 0.43 4.97
N ILE A 55 1.70 -0.37 3.93
CA ILE A 55 0.65 -1.20 3.32
C ILE A 55 0.14 -2.24 4.32
N SER A 56 1.04 -2.98 4.98
CA SER A 56 0.66 -4.05 5.92
C SER A 56 -0.10 -3.50 7.11
N ASN A 57 0.34 -2.38 7.67
CA ASN A 57 -0.33 -1.74 8.81
C ASN A 57 -1.66 -1.07 8.45
N SER A 58 -2.01 -1.01 7.16
CA SER A 58 -3.23 -0.39 6.67
C SER A 58 -4.19 -1.38 6.03
N GLU A 59 -3.86 -2.67 5.97
CA GLU A 59 -4.65 -3.70 5.28
C GLU A 59 -6.12 -3.76 5.76
N SER A 60 -6.33 -3.62 7.08
CA SER A 60 -7.65 -3.63 7.71
C SER A 60 -8.39 -2.29 7.66
N THR A 61 -7.77 -1.23 7.12
CA THR A 61 -8.43 0.07 6.97
C THR A 61 -9.57 -0.04 5.99
N VAL A 62 -10.76 0.41 6.40
CA VAL A 62 -11.96 0.42 5.56
C VAL A 62 -11.96 1.71 4.73
N LEU A 63 -12.14 1.57 3.42
CA LEU A 63 -12.27 2.72 2.53
C LEU A 63 -13.70 3.27 2.58
N PRO A 64 -13.90 4.58 2.44
CA PRO A 64 -15.24 5.14 2.26
C PRO A 64 -15.93 4.55 1.03
N ALA A 65 -17.24 4.30 1.12
CA ALA A 65 -18.02 3.66 0.05
C ALA A 65 -17.93 4.39 -1.30
N ASN A 66 -17.80 5.72 -1.29
CA ASN A 66 -17.62 6.50 -2.53
C ASN A 66 -16.26 6.23 -3.20
N VAL A 67 -15.22 5.95 -2.42
CA VAL A 67 -13.89 5.59 -2.94
C VAL A 67 -13.91 4.17 -3.51
N GLU A 68 -14.54 3.22 -2.81
CA GLU A 68 -14.72 1.86 -3.32
C GLU A 68 -15.50 1.87 -4.64
N SER A 69 -16.62 2.60 -4.69
CA SER A 69 -17.43 2.76 -5.91
C SER A 69 -16.64 3.37 -7.07
N MET A 70 -15.76 4.35 -6.78
CA MET A 70 -14.88 4.95 -7.79
C MET A 70 -13.88 3.94 -8.35
N LEU A 71 -13.29 3.08 -7.51
CA LEU A 71 -12.35 2.06 -7.95
C LEU A 71 -13.02 0.96 -8.79
N ASP A 72 -14.22 0.53 -8.40
CA ASP A 72 -14.98 -0.49 -9.13
C ASP A 72 -15.49 0.03 -10.49
N ALA A 73 -15.72 1.34 -10.62
CA ALA A 73 -16.18 1.97 -11.85
C ALA A 73 -15.09 2.13 -12.93
N VAL A 74 -13.81 1.83 -12.63
CA VAL A 74 -12.72 1.98 -13.60
C VAL A 74 -12.86 0.93 -14.71
N GLN A 75 -12.99 1.39 -15.95
CA GLN A 75 -13.12 0.51 -17.12
C GLN A 75 -11.76 -0.08 -17.51
N GLU A 76 -11.60 -1.39 -17.30
CA GLU A 76 -10.35 -2.12 -17.55
C GLU A 76 -10.64 -3.52 -18.11
N ASP A 77 -9.58 -4.18 -18.57
CA ASP A 77 -9.66 -5.60 -18.90
C ASP A 77 -10.07 -6.40 -17.64
N PRO A 78 -11.16 -7.19 -17.69
CA PRO A 78 -11.63 -7.99 -16.56
C PRO A 78 -10.57 -8.91 -15.95
N GLN A 79 -9.57 -9.36 -16.73
CA GLN A 79 -8.50 -10.22 -16.24
C GLN A 79 -7.54 -9.53 -15.28
N ILE A 80 -7.40 -8.20 -15.37
CA ILE A 80 -6.49 -7.41 -14.53
C ILE A 80 -7.21 -6.46 -13.58
N HIS A 81 -8.50 -6.20 -13.80
CA HIS A 81 -9.30 -5.26 -13.01
C HIS A 81 -9.18 -5.51 -11.51
N SER A 82 -9.47 -6.72 -11.03
CA SER A 82 -9.38 -7.03 -9.59
C SER A 82 -7.98 -6.78 -9.01
N LYS A 83 -6.92 -7.03 -9.80
CA LYS A 83 -5.54 -6.79 -9.36
C LYS A 83 -5.25 -5.29 -9.26
N LEU A 84 -5.64 -4.50 -10.26
CA LEU A 84 -5.41 -3.06 -10.26
C LEU A 84 -6.25 -2.34 -9.20
N THR A 85 -7.51 -2.76 -9.01
CA THR A 85 -8.38 -2.31 -7.92
C THR A 85 -7.73 -2.60 -6.56
N TRP A 86 -7.23 -3.82 -6.33
CA TRP A 86 -6.54 -4.17 -5.09
C TRP A 86 -5.26 -3.33 -4.86
N MET A 87 -4.45 -3.11 -5.91
CA MET A 87 -3.25 -2.29 -5.82
C MET A 87 -3.57 -0.84 -5.43
N ARG A 88 -4.57 -0.24 -6.09
CA ARG A 88 -5.02 1.13 -5.81
C ARG A 88 -5.63 1.26 -4.42
N ALA A 89 -6.50 0.31 -4.06
CA ALA A 89 -7.12 0.27 -2.74
C ALA A 89 -6.06 0.17 -1.64
N SER A 90 -5.02 -0.65 -1.81
CA SER A 90 -3.93 -0.80 -0.84
C SER A 90 -3.22 0.54 -0.57
N VAL A 91 -2.97 1.34 -1.60
CA VAL A 91 -2.39 2.70 -1.43
C VAL A 91 -3.37 3.62 -0.71
N LEU A 92 -4.63 3.68 -1.15
CA LEU A 92 -5.63 4.55 -0.54
C LEU A 92 -5.89 4.19 0.93
N LYS A 93 -5.84 2.91 1.29
CA LYS A 93 -5.98 2.47 2.68
C LYS A 93 -4.91 3.08 3.59
N VAL A 94 -3.68 3.29 3.10
CA VAL A 94 -2.64 4.02 3.86
C VAL A 94 -3.05 5.46 4.14
N LEU A 95 -3.65 6.14 3.15
CA LEU A 95 -4.11 7.52 3.29
C LEU A 95 -5.26 7.62 4.30
N TYR A 96 -6.19 6.67 4.28
CA TYR A 96 -7.34 6.64 5.20
C TYR A 96 -7.02 6.08 6.60
N ASN A 97 -5.84 5.50 6.81
CA ASN A 97 -5.45 4.98 8.11
C ASN A 97 -5.05 6.12 9.07
N GLU A 98 -5.80 6.29 10.16
CA GLU A 98 -5.56 7.34 11.15
C GLU A 98 -4.26 7.14 11.95
N ARG A 99 -3.71 5.92 11.98
CA ARG A 99 -2.49 5.59 12.70
C ARG A 99 -1.22 5.82 11.89
N ILE A 100 -1.33 6.18 10.62
CA ILE A 100 -0.19 6.56 9.78
C ILE A 100 0.01 8.07 9.86
N SER A 101 1.26 8.50 10.07
CA SER A 101 1.59 9.91 10.18
C SER A 101 1.29 10.68 8.88
N PRO A 102 0.99 11.98 8.94
CA PRO A 102 0.86 12.82 7.74
C PRO A 102 2.10 12.79 6.84
N GLU A 103 3.29 12.69 7.43
CA GLU A 103 4.57 12.62 6.75
C GLU A 103 4.71 11.32 5.95
N ASP A 104 4.33 10.18 6.52
CA ASP A 104 4.33 8.89 5.84
C ASP A 104 3.28 8.83 4.72
N LYS A 105 2.12 9.46 4.93
CA LYS A 105 1.12 9.62 3.87
C LYS A 105 1.65 10.47 2.71
N LYS A 106 2.40 11.54 2.99
CA LYS A 106 3.07 12.33 1.95
C LYS A 106 4.16 11.52 1.24
N PHE A 107 4.94 10.73 1.98
CA PHE A 107 5.96 9.84 1.42
C PHE A 107 5.37 8.89 0.39
N ILE A 108 4.30 8.15 0.75
CA ILE A 108 3.69 7.19 -0.17
C ILE A 108 3.03 7.89 -1.38
N CYS A 109 2.38 9.04 -1.18
CA CYS A 109 1.83 9.82 -2.29
C CYS A 109 2.92 10.23 -3.28
N ASN A 110 4.02 10.82 -2.78
CA ASN A 110 5.15 11.24 -3.61
C ASN A 110 5.82 10.04 -4.30
N HIS A 111 5.90 8.88 -3.65
CA HIS A 111 6.43 7.67 -4.27
C HIS A 111 5.65 7.30 -5.52
N TYR A 112 4.32 7.23 -5.44
CA TYR A 112 3.47 6.81 -6.56
C TYR A 112 3.28 7.91 -7.61
N LEU A 113 3.25 9.19 -7.24
CA LEU A 113 3.17 10.31 -8.19
C LEU A 113 4.40 10.40 -9.10
N ASN A 114 5.58 10.07 -8.57
CA ASN A 114 6.86 10.14 -9.30
C ASN A 114 7.24 8.81 -9.98
N HIS A 115 6.41 7.76 -9.86
CA HIS A 115 6.72 6.45 -10.42
C HIS A 115 6.43 6.41 -11.93
N SER A 116 7.30 5.75 -12.70
CA SER A 116 7.20 5.69 -14.16
C SER A 116 5.98 4.91 -14.71
N ASN A 117 5.27 4.18 -13.85
CA ASN A 117 4.07 3.40 -14.20
C ASN A 117 2.77 4.11 -13.81
N ASN A 118 2.68 5.42 -14.05
CA ASN A 118 1.53 6.23 -13.67
C ASN A 118 0.20 5.69 -14.23
N ASP A 119 0.20 4.99 -15.37
CA ASP A 119 -1.00 4.40 -15.96
C ASP A 119 -1.74 3.43 -15.02
N LYS A 120 -1.01 2.67 -14.20
CA LYS A 120 -1.61 1.72 -13.24
C LYS A 120 -2.31 2.44 -12.09
N TYR A 121 -1.81 3.60 -11.70
CA TYR A 121 -2.34 4.38 -10.58
C TYR A 121 -3.14 5.60 -11.02
N GLY A 122 -3.27 5.82 -12.34
CA GLY A 122 -3.96 6.96 -12.96
C GLY A 122 -5.26 7.37 -12.26
N PRO A 123 -6.20 6.41 -12.02
CA PRO A 123 -7.47 6.71 -11.35
C PRO A 123 -7.34 7.29 -9.94
N ILE A 124 -6.24 7.06 -9.23
CA ILE A 124 -6.02 7.57 -7.86
C ILE A 124 -5.03 8.73 -7.79
N LEU A 125 -4.28 9.04 -8.86
CA LEU A 125 -3.30 10.14 -8.86
C LEU A 125 -3.90 11.49 -8.42
N PRO A 126 -5.13 11.88 -8.83
CA PRO A 126 -5.74 13.11 -8.35
C PRO A 126 -5.91 13.16 -6.83
N ILE A 127 -6.25 12.03 -6.20
CA ILE A 127 -6.38 11.91 -4.73
C ILE A 127 -5.01 12.07 -4.07
N LEU A 128 -3.99 11.40 -4.60
CA LEU A 128 -2.61 11.51 -4.08
C LEU A 128 -2.09 12.94 -4.20
N GLN A 129 -2.34 13.59 -5.34
CA GLN A 129 -1.95 14.98 -5.58
C GLN A 129 -2.68 15.95 -4.64
N ASN A 130 -3.99 15.75 -4.44
CA ASN A 130 -4.78 16.55 -3.50
C ASN A 130 -4.19 16.46 -2.09
N TYR A 131 -3.84 15.27 -1.63
CA TYR A 131 -3.25 15.07 -0.31
C TYR A 131 -1.89 15.78 -0.16
N VAL A 132 -1.02 15.70 -1.17
CA VAL A 132 0.29 16.38 -1.15
C VAL A 132 0.12 17.89 -1.09
N THR A 133 -0.83 18.45 -1.85
CA THR A 133 -1.05 19.89 -1.96
C THR A 133 -1.78 20.47 -0.74
N ASN A 134 -2.84 19.81 -0.28
CA ASN A 134 -3.75 20.36 0.72
C ASN A 134 -3.59 19.72 2.12
N GLY A 135 -2.92 18.57 2.22
CA GLY A 135 -2.76 17.84 3.48
C GLY A 135 -4.02 17.12 3.95
N THR A 136 -5.07 17.08 3.13
CA THR A 136 -6.38 16.50 3.45
C THR A 136 -6.89 15.62 2.31
N LEU A 137 -7.74 14.64 2.65
CA LEU A 137 -8.45 13.78 1.70
C LEU A 137 -9.79 14.40 1.29
#